data_AF-A0A844U732-F1
#
_entry.id   AF-A0A844U732-F1
#
_cell.length_a   1.000
_cell.length_b   1.000
_cell.length_c   1.000
_cell.angle_alpha   90.00
_cell.angle_beta   90.00
_cell.angle_gamma   90.00
#
_symmetry.space_group_name_H-M   'P 1'
#
loop_
_entity.id
_entity.type
_entity.pdbx_description
1 polymer ?
#
loop_
_entity_poly.entity_id
_entity_poly.type
_entity_poly.pdbx_seq_one_letter_code
_entity_poly.pdbx_strand_id
1 'polypeptide(L)'
;GQSRERFEDPNQTQLPLDVEQAVLEEQEEVIKQEITYSREKKKHPGRAKLPDHLPVEEIEIHPEGDLSDMICIGKETTDVLDYVPGYFKIKRYIRYKYATKGKDNTQISIG
;
A
#
# COMPACT_ATOMS: atom_id res chain seq x y z
N GLY A 1 50.59 25.98 16.74
CA GLY A 1 49.61 25.32 15.87
C GLY A 1 49.99 23.86 15.78
N GLN A 2 49.08 22.95 16.11
CA GLN A 2 49.35 21.52 16.11
C GLN A 2 49.42 21.04 14.65
N SER A 3 50.58 20.55 14.21
CA SER A 3 50.73 19.93 12.89
C SER A 3 49.91 18.65 12.86
N ARG A 4 49.03 18.50 11.88
CA ARG A 4 48.32 17.25 11.60
C ARG A 4 48.94 16.66 10.34
N GLU A 5 49.65 15.56 10.49
CA GLU A 5 50.07 14.72 9.37
C GLU A 5 48.82 14.00 8.84
N ARG A 6 48.56 14.11 7.53
CA ARG A 6 47.52 13.35 6.85
C ARG A 6 48.14 12.00 6.48
N PHE A 7 47.73 10.94 7.18
CA PHE A 7 48.09 9.58 6.81
C PHE A 7 47.28 9.18 5.57
N GLU A 8 47.93 9.09 4.41
CA GLU A 8 47.32 8.61 3.17
C GLU A 8 47.61 7.11 3.05
N ASP A 9 46.61 6.30 3.37
CA ASP A 9 46.69 4.86 3.16
C ASP A 9 46.31 4.57 1.70
N PRO A 10 47.21 4.04 0.85
CA PRO A 10 46.94 3.82 -0.58
C PRO A 10 45.79 2.83 -0.82
N ASN A 11 45.43 2.04 0.19
CA ASN A 11 44.31 1.10 0.13
C ASN A 11 43.03 1.65 0.77
N GLN A 12 42.97 2.93 1.16
CA GLN A 12 41.79 3.54 1.77
C GLN A 12 40.54 3.47 0.88
N THR A 13 40.73 3.48 -0.44
CA THR A 13 39.63 3.34 -1.42
C THR A 13 39.25 1.89 -1.72
N GLN A 14 40.02 0.91 -1.22
CA GLN A 14 39.79 -0.50 -1.46
C GLN A 14 39.12 -1.11 -0.23
N LEU A 15 37.81 -1.36 -0.34
CA LEU A 15 37.11 -2.14 0.66
C LEU A 15 37.36 -3.62 0.38
N PRO A 16 37.76 -4.45 1.37
CA PRO A 16 37.91 -5.89 1.20
C PRO A 16 36.53 -6.57 1.17
N LEU A 17 35.71 -6.20 0.19
CA LEU A 17 34.39 -6.77 -0.09
C LEU A 17 34.46 -7.90 -1.11
N ASP A 18 35.59 -8.05 -1.79
CA ASP A 18 35.84 -9.16 -2.71
C ASP A 18 36.07 -10.43 -1.88
N VAL A 19 35.00 -11.21 -1.73
CA VAL A 19 35.04 -12.53 -1.11
C VAL A 19 35.21 -13.57 -2.22
N GLU A 20 36.20 -14.45 -2.09
CA GLU A 20 36.41 -15.56 -3.03
C GLU A 20 35.17 -16.47 -3.05
N GLN A 21 34.72 -16.87 -4.24
CA GLN A 21 33.49 -17.67 -4.42
C GLN A 21 33.49 -18.97 -3.59
N ALA A 22 34.65 -19.61 -3.43
CA ALA A 22 34.79 -20.80 -2.59
C ALA A 22 34.51 -20.53 -1.09
N VAL A 23 34.91 -19.35 -0.59
CA VAL A 23 34.65 -18.95 0.80
C VAL A 23 33.17 -18.62 1.03
N LEU A 24 32.49 -18.09 0.00
CA LEU A 24 31.04 -17.88 0.02
C LEU A 24 30.27 -19.20 0.04
N GLU A 25 30.66 -20.17 -0.79
CA GLU A 25 30.04 -21.50 -0.86
C GLU A 25 30.21 -22.29 0.45
N GLU A 26 31.41 -22.30 1.04
CA GLU A 26 31.66 -22.94 2.33
C GLU A 26 30.89 -22.27 3.48
N GLN A 27 30.81 -20.93 3.50
CA GLN A 27 29.99 -20.21 4.49
C GLN A 27 28.50 -20.50 4.31
N GLU A 28 28.01 -20.57 3.07
CA GLU A 28 26.63 -20.93 2.79
C GLU A 28 26.26 -22.34 3.25
N GLU A 29 27.16 -23.32 3.10
CA GLU A 29 26.94 -24.69 3.59
C GLU A 29 26.92 -24.76 5.13
N VAL A 30 27.78 -24.00 5.81
CA VAL A 30 27.87 -23.99 7.28
C VAL A 30 26.68 -23.26 7.95
N ILE A 31 26.04 -22.32 7.24
CA ILE A 31 24.98 -21.47 7.81
C ILE A 31 23.56 -22.02 7.57
N LYS A 32 23.37 -22.94 6.61
CA LYS A 32 22.06 -23.50 6.27
C LYS A 32 21.56 -24.47 7.36
N GLN A 33 20.81 -23.93 8.33
CA GLN A 33 20.02 -24.73 9.27
C GLN A 33 18.56 -24.77 8.81
N GLU A 34 18.05 -25.97 8.49
CA GLU A 34 16.63 -26.17 8.20
C GLU A 34 15.81 -26.16 9.49
N ILE A 35 15.21 -25.01 9.81
CA ILE A 35 14.32 -24.87 10.97
C ILE A 35 12.87 -25.08 10.52
N THR A 36 12.28 -26.22 10.88
CA THR A 36 10.85 -26.47 10.72
C THR A 36 10.11 -26.07 12.00
N TYR A 37 9.21 -25.08 11.91
CA TYR A 37 8.35 -24.70 13.03
C TYR A 37 6.90 -24.55 12.58
N SER A 38 5.98 -25.00 13.42
CA SER A 38 4.54 -24.81 13.25
C SER A 38 4.11 -23.59 14.07
N ARG A 39 3.30 -22.71 13.46
CA ARG A 39 2.67 -21.58 14.13
C ARG A 39 1.16 -21.61 13.94
N GLU A 40 0.43 -21.31 15.01
CA GLU A 40 -0.99 -21.03 14.89
C GLU A 40 -1.18 -19.69 14.14
N LYS A 41 -2.01 -19.72 13.10
CA LYS A 41 -2.36 -18.52 12.34
C LYS A 41 -3.36 -17.70 13.16
N LYS A 42 -2.86 -16.69 13.90
CA LYS A 42 -3.71 -15.66 14.50
C LYS A 42 -4.44 -14.89 13.39
N LYS A 43 -5.76 -14.77 13.51
CA LYS A 43 -6.57 -13.96 12.60
C LYS A 43 -6.20 -12.48 12.81
N HIS A 44 -5.70 -11.82 11.76
CA HIS A 44 -5.39 -10.38 11.85
C HIS A 44 -6.69 -9.61 12.08
N PRO A 45 -6.73 -8.61 12.99
CA PRO A 45 -7.93 -7.81 13.26
C PRO A 45 -8.38 -6.92 12.07
N GLY A 46 -7.81 -7.12 10.88
CA GLY A 46 -8.03 -6.27 9.73
C GLY A 46 -7.49 -4.84 9.95
N ARG A 47 -8.04 -3.90 9.19
CA ARG A 47 -7.77 -2.47 9.33
C ARG A 47 -8.75 -1.88 10.35
N ALA A 48 -8.24 -1.04 11.26
CA ALA A 48 -9.10 -0.25 12.13
C ALA A 48 -9.89 0.77 11.28
N LYS A 49 -11.08 1.14 11.76
CA LYS A 49 -11.84 2.25 11.17
C LYS A 49 -11.10 3.57 11.39
N LEU A 50 -11.29 4.52 10.48
CA LEU A 50 -10.80 5.87 10.67
C LEU A 50 -11.54 6.54 11.83
N PRO A 51 -10.90 7.48 12.57
CA PRO A 51 -11.55 8.17 13.68
C PRO A 51 -12.73 9.06 13.24
N ASP A 52 -13.81 9.04 14.03
CA ASP A 52 -15.07 9.77 13.72
C ASP A 52 -14.96 11.30 13.81
N HIS A 53 -13.93 11.82 14.46
CA HIS A 53 -13.71 13.26 14.65
C HIS A 53 -12.95 13.91 13.48
N LEU A 54 -12.49 13.12 12.50
CA LEU A 54 -11.85 13.67 11.31
C LEU A 54 -12.90 14.34 10.41
N PRO A 55 -12.62 15.53 9.85
CA PRO A 55 -13.46 16.16 8.84
C PRO A 55 -13.71 15.22 7.66
N VAL A 56 -14.95 15.12 7.17
CA VAL A 56 -15.31 14.27 6.03
C VAL A 56 -15.67 15.15 4.83
N GLU A 57 -15.02 14.89 3.69
CA GLU A 57 -15.35 15.48 2.39
C GLU A 57 -16.00 14.41 1.51
N GLU A 58 -17.27 14.61 1.13
CA GLU A 58 -18.00 13.68 0.28
C GLU A 58 -17.86 14.05 -1.20
N ILE A 59 -17.52 13.06 -2.01
CA ILE A 59 -17.35 13.18 -3.46
C ILE A 59 -18.29 12.18 -4.11
N GLU A 60 -19.35 12.70 -4.73
CA GLU A 60 -20.34 11.91 -5.46
C GLU A 60 -19.84 11.65 -6.88
N ILE A 61 -19.80 10.36 -7.27
CA ILE A 61 -19.39 9.94 -8.60
C ILE A 61 -20.53 9.17 -9.25
N HIS A 62 -20.98 9.67 -10.39
CA HIS A 62 -22.01 9.04 -11.22
C HIS A 62 -21.36 8.42 -12.47
N PRO A 63 -21.95 7.35 -13.04
CA PRO A 63 -21.47 6.80 -14.30
C PRO A 63 -21.58 7.83 -15.43
N GLU A 64 -20.65 7.76 -16.38
CA GLU A 64 -20.69 8.60 -17.58
C GLU A 64 -21.81 8.13 -18.54
N GLY A 65 -22.60 9.07 -19.08
CA GLY A 65 -23.67 8.80 -20.05
C GLY A 65 -25.05 9.32 -19.63
N ASP A 66 -26.07 9.00 -20.43
CA ASP A 66 -27.46 9.31 -20.08
C ASP A 66 -28.02 8.27 -19.10
N LEU A 67 -28.49 8.74 -17.95
CA LEU A 67 -29.03 7.93 -16.85
C LEU A 67 -30.55 7.97 -16.79
N SER A 68 -31.23 8.66 -17.72
CA SER A 68 -32.68 8.91 -17.69
C SER A 68 -33.51 7.62 -17.66
N ASP A 69 -33.05 6.58 -18.37
CA ASP A 69 -33.72 5.26 -18.44
C ASP A 69 -33.17 4.23 -17.44
N MET A 70 -32.27 4.67 -16.55
CA MET A 70 -31.62 3.83 -15.55
C MET A 70 -32.14 4.10 -14.13
N ILE A 71 -32.09 3.09 -13.27
CA ILE A 71 -32.49 3.16 -11.87
C ILE A 71 -31.24 3.02 -11.00
N CYS A 72 -31.08 3.93 -10.04
CA CYS A 72 -30.05 3.81 -9.02
C CYS A 72 -30.37 2.62 -8.11
N ILE A 73 -29.56 1.55 -8.17
CA ILE A 73 -29.72 0.35 -7.35
C ILE A 73 -29.04 0.50 -5.99
N GLY A 74 -27.94 1.25 -5.93
CA GLY A 74 -27.18 1.39 -4.69
C GLY A 74 -25.99 2.33 -4.80
N LYS A 75 -25.29 2.48 -3.67
CA LYS A 75 -24.09 3.32 -3.55
C LYS A 75 -22.96 2.49 -2.96
N GLU A 76 -21.76 2.64 -3.49
CA GLU A 76 -20.54 2.09 -2.93
C GLU A 76 -19.71 3.22 -2.31
N THR A 77 -19.41 3.10 -1.02
CA THR A 77 -18.68 4.12 -0.26
C THR A 77 -17.25 3.67 -0.02
N THR A 78 -16.28 4.52 -0.34
CA THR A 78 -14.86 4.29 -0.06
C THR A 78 -14.28 5.48 0.70
N ASP A 79 -13.81 5.23 1.92
CA ASP A 79 -13.18 6.25 2.77
C ASP A 79 -11.66 6.16 2.63
N VAL A 80 -11.02 7.28 2.32
CA VAL A 80 -9.57 7.43 2.19
C VAL A 80 -9.09 8.54 3.12
N LEU A 81 -8.03 8.28 3.88
CA LEU A 81 -7.38 9.31 4.69
C LEU A 81 -6.57 10.24 3.79
N ASP A 82 -6.91 11.52 3.78
CA ASP A 82 -6.24 12.57 3.03
C ASP A 82 -5.50 13.50 3.97
N TYR A 83 -4.32 13.95 3.55
CA TYR A 83 -3.47 14.85 4.31
C TYR A 83 -3.50 16.24 3.70
N VAL A 84 -3.85 17.23 4.51
CA VAL A 84 -3.70 18.64 4.21
C VAL A 84 -2.70 19.20 5.22
N PRO A 85 -1.74 20.05 4.82
CA PRO A 85 -0.84 20.68 5.79
C PRO A 85 -1.63 21.30 6.96
N GLY A 86 -1.43 20.78 8.16
CA GLY A 86 -2.11 21.21 9.40
C GLY A 86 -3.24 20.30 9.90
N TYR A 87 -3.82 19.41 9.09
CA TYR A 87 -4.85 18.46 9.55
C TYR A 87 -5.08 17.28 8.60
N PHE A 88 -5.67 16.21 9.11
CA PHE A 88 -6.14 15.08 8.29
C PHE A 88 -7.63 15.21 8.04
N LYS A 89 -8.09 14.70 6.90
CA LYS A 89 -9.51 14.60 6.56
C LYS A 89 -9.79 13.25 5.90
N ILE A 90 -11.04 12.83 5.94
CA ILE A 90 -11.52 11.64 5.26
C ILE A 90 -12.12 12.10 3.93
N LYS A 91 -11.56 11.65 2.81
CA LYS A 91 -12.20 11.73 1.49
C LYS A 91 -13.10 10.52 1.32
N ARG A 92 -14.41 10.77 1.31
CA ARG A 92 -15.45 9.75 1.11
C ARG A 92 -15.93 9.78 -0.33
N TYR A 93 -15.57 8.76 -1.09
CA TYR A 93 -16.07 8.58 -2.45
C TYR A 93 -17.36 7.78 -2.42
N ILE A 94 -18.44 8.37 -2.94
CA ILE A 94 -19.76 7.75 -3.06
C ILE A 94 -20.00 7.46 -4.54
N ARG A 95 -19.80 6.21 -4.94
CA ARG A 95 -20.00 5.74 -6.31
C ARG A 95 -21.40 5.20 -6.49
N TYR A 96 -22.17 5.82 -7.37
CA TYR A 96 -23.54 5.41 -7.65
C TYR A 96 -23.57 4.25 -8.65
N LYS A 97 -24.38 3.24 -8.35
CA LYS A 97 -24.61 2.07 -9.20
C LYS A 97 -25.98 2.18 -9.85
N TYR A 98 -26.01 2.16 -11.16
CA TYR A 98 -27.24 2.24 -11.95
C TYR A 98 -27.46 0.94 -12.73
N ALA A 99 -28.72 0.59 -12.99
CA ALA A 99 -29.06 -0.41 -13.99
C ALA A 99 -30.20 0.00 -14.90
N THR A 100 -30.22 -0.59 -16.09
CA THR A 100 -31.29 -0.47 -17.06
C THR A 100 -32.63 -0.93 -16.50
N LYS A 101 -33.71 -0.22 -16.87
CA LYS A 101 -35.09 -0.55 -16.51
C LYS A 101 -35.61 -1.71 -17.39
N GLY A 102 -35.10 -2.92 -17.18
CA GLY A 102 -35.53 -4.13 -17.91
C GLY A 102 -35.03 -5.40 -17.23
N LYS A 103 -35.88 -6.44 -17.15
CA LYS A 103 -35.53 -7.71 -16.48
C LYS A 103 -34.65 -8.63 -17.32
N ASP A 104 -34.60 -8.41 -18.64
CA ASP A 104 -34.06 -9.38 -19.58
C ASP A 104 -32.60 -9.11 -19.96
N ASN A 105 -32.10 -7.87 -19.80
CA ASN A 105 -30.71 -7.46 -20.06
C ASN A 105 -30.27 -6.36 -19.08
N THR A 106 -29.95 -6.74 -17.84
CA THR A 106 -29.52 -5.80 -16.79
C THR A 106 -28.08 -5.35 -17.05
N GLN A 107 -27.89 -4.16 -17.61
CA GLN A 107 -26.57 -3.55 -17.72
C GLN A 107 -26.32 -2.70 -16.48
N ILE A 108 -25.22 -2.97 -15.76
CA ILE A 108 -24.85 -2.23 -14.56
C ILE A 108 -23.75 -1.22 -14.93
N SER A 109 -23.99 0.06 -14.67
CA SER A 109 -22.99 1.12 -14.77
C SER A 109 -22.60 1.61 -13.38
N ILE A 110 -21.30 1.76 -13.15
CA ILE A 110 -20.72 2.17 -11.86
C ILE A 110 -19.86 3.41 -12.15
N GLY A 111 -20.08 4.47 -11.37
CA GLY A 111 -19.23 5.67 -11.37
C GLY A 111 -17.92 5.44 -10.64
#